data_AF-A0ABC9BGH5-F1
#
_entry.id   AF-A0ABC9BGH5-F1
#
_cell.length_a   1.000
_cell.length_b   1.000
_cell.length_c   1.000
_cell.angle_alpha   90.00
_cell.angle_beta   90.00
_cell.angle_gamma   90.00
#
_symmetry.space_group_name_H-M   'P 1'
#
loop_
_entity.id
_entity.type
_entity.pdbx_description
1 polymer ?
#
loop_
_entity_poly.entity_id
_entity_poly.type
_entity_poly.pdbx_seq_one_letter_code
_entity_poly.pdbx_strand_id
1 'polypeptide(L)'
;MSAPPPRHGHARRVVDVWAHNQEEELARIRDLTRGFPFAAVAVRHDGHHDPAASYPNTLEGSYAAVRSGAERAASAQVALALATRDGELAVGGRVWRFHLGSGGAGGLADPRRVCAGIRAHARAVMTRGALVTWDGAGDVPYLVRHAVAGGGSLPRRRDEFLRMCGACFPALYDLRVLAEWTTPSGHPPPLAAALAGGGSGALFRAFLARAQDAWFCEVSTAYNAFLYGLGAADTEDLVYYKVEKAKREERDRRFREFMLQAHGEDYVRNLRFL
;
A
#
# COMPACT_ATOMS: atom_id res chain seq x y z
N MET A 1 20.16 -36.95 9.73
CA MET A 1 19.07 -35.97 9.87
C MET A 1 18.63 -35.58 8.47
N SER A 2 17.47 -36.08 8.00
CA SER A 2 16.97 -35.75 6.66
C SER A 2 16.49 -34.30 6.63
N ALA A 3 16.87 -33.58 5.57
CA ALA A 3 16.37 -32.24 5.30
C ALA A 3 14.83 -32.25 5.25
N PRO A 4 14.16 -31.19 5.74
CA PRO A 4 12.72 -31.08 5.63
C PRO A 4 12.33 -31.05 4.13
N PRO A 5 11.21 -31.68 3.75
CA PRO A 5 10.77 -31.66 2.36
C PRO A 5 10.53 -30.22 1.90
N PRO A 6 10.81 -29.90 0.62
CA PRO A 6 10.50 -28.59 0.06
C PRO A 6 9.00 -28.34 0.21
N ARG A 7 8.63 -27.23 0.85
CA ARG A 7 7.23 -26.78 0.89
C ARG A 7 6.77 -26.63 -0.56
N HIS A 8 5.84 -27.49 -0.99
CA HIS A 8 5.28 -27.44 -2.31
C HIS A 8 4.68 -26.06 -2.54
N GLY A 9 5.28 -25.26 -3.42
CA GLY A 9 4.68 -24.01 -3.88
C GLY A 9 3.37 -24.36 -4.56
N HIS A 10 2.24 -24.12 -3.90
CA HIS A 10 0.94 -24.32 -4.52
C HIS A 10 0.86 -23.43 -5.77
N ALA A 11 0.62 -24.05 -6.93
CA ALA A 11 0.54 -23.35 -8.21
C ALA A 11 -0.50 -22.23 -8.12
N ARG A 12 -0.08 -20.99 -8.44
CA ARG A 12 -0.92 -19.80 -8.36
C ARG A 12 -2.13 -19.99 -9.28
N ARG A 13 -3.34 -20.00 -8.72
CA ARG A 13 -4.59 -20.20 -9.46
C ARG A 13 -5.30 -18.86 -9.65
N VAL A 14 -5.38 -18.40 -10.89
CA VAL A 14 -6.19 -17.21 -11.21
C VAL A 14 -7.66 -17.62 -11.33
N VAL A 15 -8.55 -16.86 -10.68
CA VAL A 15 -10.00 -16.98 -10.81
C VAL A 15 -10.52 -15.71 -11.45
N ASP A 16 -11.02 -15.83 -12.68
CA ASP A 16 -11.64 -14.73 -13.39
C ASP A 16 -13.05 -14.48 -12.86
N VAL A 17 -13.31 -13.23 -12.48
CA VAL A 17 -14.57 -12.77 -11.91
C VAL A 17 -15.24 -11.80 -12.87
N TRP A 18 -16.48 -12.13 -13.20
CA TRP A 18 -17.39 -11.47 -14.12
C TRP A 18 -18.71 -11.20 -13.41
N ALA A 19 -19.69 -10.61 -14.08
CA ALA A 19 -21.00 -10.31 -13.49
C ALA A 19 -21.68 -11.56 -12.87
N HIS A 20 -21.61 -12.70 -13.55
CA HIS A 20 -22.36 -13.90 -13.16
C HIS A 20 -21.82 -14.58 -11.89
N ASN A 21 -20.54 -14.44 -11.56
CA ASN A 21 -19.91 -15.04 -10.37
C ASN A 21 -19.40 -13.99 -9.37
N GLN A 22 -19.68 -12.70 -9.60
CA GLN A 22 -19.23 -11.60 -8.75
C GLN A 22 -19.65 -11.76 -7.28
N GLU A 23 -20.94 -12.00 -7.03
CA GLU A 23 -21.48 -12.08 -5.67
C GLU A 23 -20.93 -13.28 -4.90
N GLU A 24 -20.77 -14.42 -5.58
CA GLU A 24 -20.20 -15.62 -5.00
C GLU A 24 -18.75 -15.40 -4.56
N GLU A 25 -17.92 -14.84 -5.44
CA GLU A 25 -16.51 -14.63 -5.11
C GLU A 25 -16.29 -13.50 -4.10
N LEU A 26 -17.13 -12.45 -4.11
CA LEU A 26 -17.12 -11.42 -3.05
C LEU A 26 -17.55 -11.99 -1.69
N ALA A 27 -18.51 -12.92 -1.67
CA ALA A 27 -18.88 -13.62 -0.44
C ALA A 27 -17.71 -14.47 0.09
N ARG A 28 -17.03 -15.22 -0.78
CA ARG A 28 -15.83 -15.99 -0.40
C ARG A 28 -14.72 -15.09 0.17
N ILE A 29 -14.44 -13.94 -0.45
CA ILE A 29 -13.45 -12.98 0.05
C ILE A 29 -13.82 -12.48 1.46
N ARG A 30 -15.11 -12.19 1.68
CA ARG A 30 -15.60 -11.78 3.00
C ARG A 30 -15.39 -12.86 4.05
N ASP A 31 -15.67 -14.12 3.72
CA ASP A 31 -15.48 -15.25 4.66
C ASP A 31 -13.99 -15.47 5.02
N LEU A 32 -13.09 -15.19 4.09
CA LEU A 32 -11.63 -15.31 4.29
C LEU A 32 -11.02 -14.17 5.11
N THR A 33 -11.75 -13.06 5.31
CA THR A 33 -11.22 -11.81 5.87
C THR A 33 -10.55 -11.99 7.24
N ARG A 34 -11.03 -12.92 8.08
CA ARG A 34 -10.43 -13.16 9.40
C ARG A 34 -9.07 -13.87 9.35
N GLY A 35 -8.86 -14.76 8.38
CA GLY A 35 -7.67 -15.59 8.27
C GLY A 35 -6.56 -15.00 7.39
N PHE A 36 -6.93 -14.09 6.49
CA PHE A 36 -6.03 -13.50 5.51
C PHE A 36 -6.04 -11.97 5.63
N PRO A 37 -5.28 -11.40 6.59
CA PRO A 37 -5.35 -9.98 6.90
C PRO A 37 -4.59 -9.09 5.90
N PHE A 38 -3.79 -9.66 5.00
CA PHE A 38 -3.06 -8.89 3.99
C PHE A 38 -3.68 -9.06 2.61
N ALA A 39 -3.84 -7.95 1.90
CA ALA A 39 -4.36 -7.92 0.55
C ALA A 39 -3.38 -7.20 -0.37
N ALA A 40 -2.93 -7.86 -1.44
CA ALA A 40 -2.20 -7.22 -2.52
C ALA A 40 -3.16 -6.94 -3.67
N VAL A 41 -3.17 -5.70 -4.16
CA VAL A 41 -4.04 -5.26 -5.26
C VAL A 41 -3.21 -4.64 -6.38
N ALA A 42 -3.65 -4.87 -7.62
CA ALA A 42 -3.15 -4.19 -8.82
C ALA A 42 -4.33 -3.91 -9.75
N VAL A 43 -4.32 -2.75 -10.42
CA VAL A 43 -5.38 -2.34 -11.33
C VAL A 43 -4.79 -2.05 -12.70
N ARG A 44 -5.50 -2.47 -13.74
CA ARG A 44 -5.17 -2.12 -15.12
C ARG A 44 -6.44 -1.64 -15.80
N HIS A 45 -6.45 -0.42 -16.29
CA HIS A 45 -7.64 0.16 -16.91
C HIS A 45 -7.30 0.80 -18.26
N ASP A 46 -8.30 0.93 -19.13
CA ASP A 46 -8.16 1.50 -20.48
C ASP A 46 -7.76 2.98 -20.48
N GLY A 47 -8.01 3.70 -19.39
CA GLY A 47 -7.53 5.06 -19.19
C GLY A 47 -6.11 5.18 -18.59
N HIS A 48 -5.36 4.09 -18.42
CA HIS A 48 -4.07 4.10 -17.72
C HIS A 48 -3.01 4.87 -18.53
N HIS A 49 -2.33 5.81 -17.88
CA HIS A 49 -1.14 6.46 -18.41
C HIS A 49 0.07 5.58 -18.10
N ASP A 50 0.88 5.24 -19.11
CA ASP A 50 2.12 4.50 -18.91
C ASP A 50 3.07 5.30 -17.98
N PRO A 51 3.51 4.76 -16.84
CA PRO A 51 4.45 5.45 -15.96
C PRO A 51 5.80 5.76 -16.62
N ALA A 52 6.16 5.09 -17.72
CA ALA A 52 7.33 5.43 -18.54
C ALA A 52 7.13 6.70 -19.39
N ALA A 53 5.88 7.11 -19.63
CA ALA A 53 5.55 8.34 -20.32
C ALA A 53 5.55 9.50 -19.31
N SER A 54 6.76 9.95 -18.96
CA SER A 54 7.07 11.22 -18.28
C SER A 54 5.95 11.75 -17.38
N TYR A 55 5.89 11.25 -16.14
CA TYR A 55 5.11 11.95 -15.12
C TYR A 55 5.47 13.45 -15.16
N PRO A 56 4.47 14.35 -15.13
CA PRO A 56 4.75 15.77 -15.04
C PRO A 56 5.73 16.03 -13.90
N ASN A 57 6.63 17.01 -14.06
CA ASN A 57 7.70 17.30 -13.09
C ASN A 57 7.20 17.72 -11.68
N THR A 58 5.88 17.71 -11.45
CA THR A 58 5.26 18.03 -10.16
C THR A 58 4.30 16.91 -9.73
N LEU A 59 4.18 16.71 -8.41
CA LEU A 59 3.22 15.78 -7.81
C LEU A 59 1.76 16.14 -8.13
N GLU A 60 1.44 17.44 -8.27
CA GLU A 60 0.11 17.90 -8.68
C GLU A 60 -0.21 17.51 -10.13
N GLY A 61 0.75 17.69 -11.04
CA GLY A 61 0.57 17.25 -12.43
C GLY A 61 0.45 15.73 -12.54
N SER A 62 1.24 15.00 -11.77
CA SER A 62 1.16 13.54 -11.66
C SER A 62 -0.22 13.08 -11.18
N TYR A 63 -0.75 13.73 -10.14
CA TYR A 63 -2.11 13.47 -9.65
C TYR A 63 -3.18 13.80 -10.70
N ALA A 64 -3.08 14.95 -11.36
CA ALA A 64 -4.03 15.35 -12.40
C ALA A 64 -4.08 14.32 -13.54
N ALA A 65 -2.93 13.78 -13.96
CA ALA A 65 -2.84 12.76 -15.00
C ALA A 65 -3.54 11.45 -14.60
N VAL A 66 -3.19 10.87 -13.44
CA VAL A 66 -3.77 9.60 -12.98
C VAL A 66 -5.26 9.73 -12.67
N ARG A 67 -5.68 10.87 -12.10
CA ARG A 67 -7.09 11.18 -11.88
C ARG A 67 -7.86 11.19 -13.19
N SER A 68 -7.34 11.89 -14.19
CA SER A 68 -7.96 12.03 -15.51
C SER A 68 -8.11 10.67 -16.20
N GLY A 69 -7.09 9.82 -16.09
CA GLY A 69 -7.13 8.44 -16.57
C GLY A 69 -8.18 7.58 -15.85
N ALA A 70 -8.19 7.62 -14.52
CA ALA A 70 -9.16 6.88 -13.71
C ALA A 70 -10.61 7.37 -13.92
N GLU A 71 -10.83 8.66 -14.16
CA GLU A 71 -12.16 9.24 -14.42
C GLU A 71 -12.72 8.86 -15.82
N ARG A 72 -11.84 8.74 -16.83
CA ARG A 72 -12.23 8.31 -18.18
C ARG A 72 -12.37 6.80 -18.34
N ALA A 73 -11.84 6.01 -17.43
CA ALA A 73 -11.80 4.57 -17.58
C ALA A 73 -13.20 3.98 -17.73
N ALA A 74 -13.46 3.29 -18.85
CA ALA A 74 -14.74 2.63 -19.13
C ALA A 74 -14.71 1.18 -18.61
N SER A 75 -13.54 0.57 -18.62
CA SER A 75 -13.28 -0.80 -18.19
C SER A 75 -11.98 -0.90 -17.39
N ALA A 76 -11.91 -1.91 -16.52
CA ALA A 76 -10.70 -2.22 -15.77
C ALA A 76 -10.58 -3.70 -15.44
N GLN A 77 -9.37 -4.13 -15.16
CA GLN A 77 -9.05 -5.41 -14.56
C GLN A 77 -8.43 -5.14 -13.19
N VAL A 78 -9.02 -5.70 -12.14
CA VAL A 78 -8.48 -5.62 -10.77
C VAL A 78 -8.00 -7.01 -10.37
N ALA A 79 -6.72 -7.14 -10.03
CA ALA A 79 -6.18 -8.34 -9.43
C ALA A 79 -6.12 -8.18 -7.91
N LEU A 80 -6.62 -9.17 -7.16
CA LEU A 80 -6.60 -9.22 -5.71
C LEU A 80 -6.01 -10.56 -5.25
N ALA A 81 -5.03 -10.52 -4.36
CA ALA A 81 -4.52 -11.68 -3.66
C ALA A 81 -4.63 -11.45 -2.15
N LEU A 82 -5.13 -12.44 -1.42
CA LEU A 82 -5.20 -12.41 0.04
C LEU A 82 -4.12 -13.33 0.62
N ALA A 83 -3.44 -12.88 1.67
CA ALA A 83 -2.34 -13.60 2.31
C ALA A 83 -2.46 -13.61 3.84
N THR A 84 -1.98 -14.69 4.44
CA THR A 84 -1.76 -14.78 5.89
C THR A 84 -0.56 -13.92 6.30
N ARG A 85 -0.32 -13.81 7.62
CA ARG A 85 0.89 -13.19 8.16
C ARG A 85 2.18 -13.86 7.66
N ASP A 86 2.14 -15.17 7.45
CA ASP A 86 3.29 -15.96 7.00
C ASP A 86 3.49 -15.90 5.47
N GLY A 87 2.61 -15.19 4.75
CA GLY A 87 2.66 -15.06 3.29
C GLY A 87 2.02 -16.20 2.53
N GLU A 88 1.28 -17.07 3.20
CA GLU A 88 0.49 -18.12 2.55
C GLU A 88 -0.75 -17.50 1.87
N LEU A 89 -0.90 -17.77 0.58
CA LEU A 89 -2.01 -17.25 -0.22
C LEU A 89 -3.32 -18.01 0.06
N ALA A 90 -4.44 -17.30 0.00
CA ALA A 90 -5.76 -17.88 0.23
C ALA A 90 -6.12 -19.00 -0.75
N VAL A 91 -6.87 -19.99 -0.27
CA VAL A 91 -7.52 -21.05 -1.07
C VAL A 91 -6.55 -21.71 -2.08
N GLY A 92 -5.41 -22.19 -1.60
CA GLY A 92 -4.43 -22.92 -2.40
C GLY A 92 -3.73 -22.06 -3.47
N GLY A 93 -3.46 -20.79 -3.18
CA GLY A 93 -2.78 -19.89 -4.13
C GLY A 93 -3.71 -19.09 -5.04
N ARG A 94 -4.97 -18.91 -4.64
CA ARG A 94 -5.98 -18.19 -5.43
C ARG A 94 -5.66 -16.70 -5.54
N VAL A 95 -5.81 -16.17 -6.75
CA VAL A 95 -5.81 -14.74 -7.05
C VAL A 95 -7.05 -14.41 -7.88
N TRP A 96 -7.85 -13.47 -7.40
CA TRP A 96 -9.04 -13.01 -8.10
C TRP A 96 -8.64 -11.99 -9.16
N ARG A 97 -9.15 -12.15 -10.37
CA ARG A 97 -9.05 -11.16 -11.44
C ARG A 97 -10.45 -10.72 -11.82
N PHE A 98 -10.84 -9.54 -11.38
CA PHE A 98 -12.14 -8.96 -11.70
C PHE A 98 -12.07 -8.23 -13.03
N HIS A 99 -12.99 -8.55 -13.94
CA HIS A 99 -13.20 -7.82 -15.20
C HIS A 99 -14.36 -6.86 -15.00
N LEU A 100 -14.05 -5.57 -14.92
CA LEU A 100 -14.95 -4.50 -14.49
C LEU A 100 -15.35 -3.59 -15.65
N GLY A 101 -16.57 -3.07 -15.61
CA GLY A 101 -17.01 -2.06 -16.57
C GLY A 101 -18.33 -1.39 -16.17
N SER A 102 -18.57 -0.22 -16.75
CA SER A 102 -19.86 0.47 -16.62
C SER A 102 -20.85 -0.02 -17.68
N GLY A 103 -22.05 -0.42 -17.25
CA GLY A 103 -23.13 -0.83 -18.14
C GLY A 103 -23.23 -2.35 -18.25
N GLY A 104 -24.28 -2.93 -17.66
CA GLY A 104 -24.51 -4.37 -17.54
C GLY A 104 -24.67 -5.16 -18.84
N ALA A 105 -24.40 -4.56 -20.00
CA ALA A 105 -24.51 -5.20 -21.31
C ALA A 105 -23.32 -6.10 -21.68
N GLY A 106 -22.17 -5.99 -20.99
CA GLY A 106 -20.93 -6.69 -21.35
C GLY A 106 -20.56 -7.91 -20.49
N GLY A 107 -21.40 -8.34 -19.55
CA GLY A 107 -21.04 -9.40 -18.60
C GLY A 107 -19.92 -9.04 -17.62
N LEU A 108 -19.49 -7.78 -17.60
CA LEU A 108 -18.47 -7.25 -16.68
C LEU A 108 -19.05 -7.07 -15.28
N ALA A 109 -18.25 -7.35 -14.26
CA ALA A 109 -18.60 -7.15 -12.86
C ALA A 109 -18.74 -5.66 -12.53
N ASP A 110 -19.64 -5.34 -11.60
CA ASP A 110 -19.87 -3.97 -11.15
C ASP A 110 -18.65 -3.45 -10.35
N PRO A 111 -17.94 -2.41 -10.84
CA PRO A 111 -16.76 -1.88 -10.17
C PRO A 111 -17.06 -1.35 -8.77
N ARG A 112 -18.26 -0.79 -8.53
CA ARG A 112 -18.64 -0.24 -7.22
C ARG A 112 -18.71 -1.33 -6.18
N ARG A 113 -19.34 -2.46 -6.52
CA ARG A 113 -19.46 -3.63 -5.63
C ARG A 113 -18.10 -4.24 -5.33
N VAL A 114 -17.23 -4.41 -6.34
CA VAL A 114 -15.89 -4.96 -6.13
C VAL A 114 -15.03 -4.04 -5.25
N CYS A 115 -14.97 -2.74 -5.57
CA CYS A 115 -14.15 -1.80 -4.81
C CYS A 115 -14.69 -1.56 -3.40
N ALA A 116 -16.01 -1.57 -3.20
CA ALA A 116 -16.61 -1.57 -1.87
C ALA A 116 -16.26 -2.84 -1.07
N GLY A 117 -16.21 -4.01 -1.72
CA GLY A 117 -15.76 -5.26 -1.10
C GLY A 117 -14.30 -5.20 -0.65
N ILE A 118 -13.40 -4.71 -1.51
CA ILE A 118 -11.98 -4.51 -1.18
C ILE A 118 -11.82 -3.53 -0.01
N ARG A 119 -12.56 -2.42 -0.03
CA ARG A 119 -12.60 -1.45 1.07
C ARG A 119 -13.11 -2.07 2.37
N ALA A 120 -14.18 -2.84 2.32
CA ALA A 120 -14.73 -3.51 3.49
C ALA A 120 -13.71 -4.48 4.10
N HIS A 121 -13.01 -5.25 3.27
CA HIS A 121 -11.93 -6.12 3.71
C HIS A 121 -10.81 -5.32 4.39
N ALA A 122 -10.27 -4.29 3.73
CA ALA A 122 -9.19 -3.45 4.26
C ALA A 122 -9.54 -2.84 5.63
N ARG A 123 -10.78 -2.37 5.81
CA ARG A 123 -11.24 -1.83 7.11
C ARG A 123 -11.41 -2.91 8.17
N ALA A 124 -11.87 -4.10 7.81
CA ALA A 124 -12.04 -5.20 8.76
C ALA A 124 -10.71 -5.78 9.29
N VAL A 125 -9.61 -5.55 8.57
CA VAL A 125 -8.28 -6.06 8.90
C VAL A 125 -7.30 -4.98 9.36
N MET A 126 -7.70 -3.71 9.41
CA MET A 126 -6.79 -2.56 9.61
C MET A 126 -5.90 -2.62 10.85
N THR A 127 -6.31 -3.32 11.92
CA THR A 127 -5.52 -3.45 13.16
C THR A 127 -4.49 -4.58 13.11
N ARG A 128 -4.51 -5.41 12.07
CA ARG A 128 -3.77 -6.68 12.01
C ARG A 128 -3.25 -7.02 10.61
N GLY A 129 -3.40 -6.10 9.67
CA GLY A 129 -3.31 -6.34 8.24
C GLY A 129 -3.25 -5.04 7.45
N ALA A 130 -3.10 -5.17 6.13
CA ALA A 130 -2.94 -4.02 5.24
C ALA A 130 -3.37 -4.34 3.81
N LEU A 131 -3.77 -3.29 3.08
CA LEU A 131 -3.85 -3.28 1.64
C LEU A 131 -2.51 -2.80 1.08
N VAL A 132 -1.94 -3.52 0.11
CA VAL A 132 -0.67 -3.16 -0.52
C VAL A 132 -0.80 -3.06 -2.03
N THR A 133 -0.03 -2.13 -2.60
CA THR A 133 0.10 -1.90 -4.05
C THR A 133 1.57 -1.95 -4.45
N TRP A 134 1.83 -2.12 -5.74
CA TRP A 134 3.15 -1.88 -6.32
C TRP A 134 3.00 -0.73 -7.31
N ASP A 135 3.58 0.43 -7.00
CA ASP A 135 3.42 1.62 -7.83
C ASP A 135 1.94 2.04 -7.95
N GLY A 136 1.32 2.26 -6.79
CA GLY A 136 -0.13 2.37 -6.63
C GLY A 136 -0.75 3.67 -7.19
N ALA A 137 0.04 4.55 -7.83
CA ALA A 137 -0.45 5.81 -8.38
C ALA A 137 -1.56 5.63 -9.42
N GLY A 138 -1.48 4.59 -10.24
CA GLY A 138 -2.53 4.24 -11.19
C GLY A 138 -3.67 3.46 -10.54
N ASP A 139 -3.35 2.64 -9.53
CA ASP A 139 -4.28 1.70 -8.92
C ASP A 139 -5.31 2.38 -8.02
N VAL A 140 -4.80 3.16 -7.06
CA VAL A 140 -5.58 3.68 -5.95
C VAL A 140 -6.66 4.68 -6.39
N PRO A 141 -6.43 5.59 -7.36
CA PRO A 141 -7.49 6.46 -7.86
C PRO A 141 -8.72 5.69 -8.36
N TYR A 142 -8.52 4.60 -9.10
CA TYR A 142 -9.62 3.76 -9.59
C TYR A 142 -10.38 3.12 -8.43
N LEU A 143 -9.67 2.53 -7.46
CA LEU A 143 -10.28 1.90 -6.29
C LEU A 143 -11.08 2.91 -5.46
N VAL A 144 -10.51 4.08 -5.16
CA VAL A 144 -11.15 5.14 -4.35
C VAL A 144 -12.40 5.66 -5.04
N ARG A 145 -12.34 5.94 -6.35
CA ARG A 145 -13.47 6.42 -7.15
C ARG A 145 -14.70 5.51 -7.00
N HIS A 146 -14.48 4.20 -7.03
CA HIS A 146 -15.55 3.21 -7.01
C HIS A 146 -15.91 2.70 -5.59
N ALA A 147 -15.05 2.90 -4.59
CA ALA A 147 -15.29 2.45 -3.20
C ALA A 147 -16.11 3.43 -2.35
N VAL A 148 -16.28 4.68 -2.79
CA VAL A 148 -17.07 5.71 -2.08
C VAL A 148 -18.52 5.71 -2.58
N ALA A 149 -19.46 5.75 -1.64
CA ALA A 149 -20.89 5.78 -1.93
C ALA A 149 -21.24 7.01 -2.80
N GLY A 150 -22.07 6.81 -3.83
CA GLY A 150 -22.42 7.85 -4.81
C GLY A 150 -21.64 7.77 -6.12
N GLY A 151 -20.48 7.10 -6.15
CA GLY A 151 -19.65 6.93 -7.35
C GLY A 151 -19.35 8.26 -8.02
N GLY A 152 -18.54 9.08 -7.38
CA GLY A 152 -18.25 10.46 -7.77
C GLY A 152 -16.99 10.63 -8.60
N SER A 153 -16.76 11.87 -9.02
CA SER A 153 -15.45 12.34 -9.46
C SER A 153 -14.46 12.30 -8.29
N LEU A 154 -13.19 12.11 -8.61
CA LEU A 154 -12.13 12.20 -7.62
C LEU A 154 -11.92 13.67 -7.20
N PRO A 155 -11.39 13.93 -5.98
CA PRO A 155 -11.09 15.27 -5.52
C PRO A 155 -10.25 16.06 -6.51
N ARG A 156 -10.44 17.38 -6.58
CA ARG A 156 -9.62 18.21 -7.48
C ARG A 156 -8.19 18.37 -7.01
N ARG A 157 -8.00 18.38 -5.70
CA ARG A 157 -6.71 18.59 -5.06
C ARG A 157 -6.10 17.28 -4.61
N ARG A 158 -4.77 17.15 -4.79
CA ARG A 158 -4.01 15.96 -4.42
C ARG A 158 -4.12 15.64 -2.93
N ASP A 159 -4.03 16.65 -2.07
CA ASP A 159 -4.09 16.45 -0.61
C ASP A 159 -5.45 15.94 -0.12
N GLU A 160 -6.54 16.39 -0.76
CA GLU A 160 -7.89 15.89 -0.49
C GLU A 160 -8.04 14.43 -0.93
N PHE A 161 -7.45 14.08 -2.07
CA PHE A 161 -7.41 12.70 -2.55
C PHE A 161 -6.62 11.77 -1.63
N LEU A 162 -5.43 12.18 -1.19
CA LEU A 162 -4.61 11.35 -0.31
C LEU A 162 -5.27 11.16 1.07
N ARG A 163 -5.95 12.20 1.60
CA ARG A 163 -6.81 12.04 2.80
C ARG A 163 -7.95 11.05 2.57
N MET A 164 -8.57 11.09 1.39
CA MET A 164 -9.62 10.14 1.02
C MET A 164 -9.09 8.71 0.88
N CYS A 165 -7.85 8.52 0.43
CA CYS A 165 -7.19 7.22 0.40
C CYS A 165 -7.10 6.62 1.80
N GLY A 166 -6.60 7.37 2.79
CA GLY A 166 -6.53 6.92 4.18
C GLY A 166 -7.91 6.61 4.79
N ALA A 167 -8.94 7.40 4.45
CA ALA A 167 -10.31 7.14 4.91
C ALA A 167 -10.93 5.88 4.28
N CYS A 168 -10.56 5.55 3.04
CA CYS A 168 -11.01 4.33 2.37
C CYS A 168 -10.21 3.10 2.82
N PHE A 169 -8.89 3.24 2.92
CA PHE A 169 -7.92 2.18 3.17
C PHE A 169 -6.97 2.62 4.29
N PRO A 170 -7.35 2.42 5.57
CA PRO A 170 -6.63 2.96 6.72
C PRO A 170 -5.21 2.41 6.93
N ALA A 171 -4.89 1.28 6.30
CA ALA A 171 -3.57 0.67 6.29
C ALA A 171 -3.20 0.35 4.83
N LEU A 172 -2.85 1.39 4.06
CA LEU A 172 -2.50 1.32 2.65
C LEU A 172 -1.01 1.58 2.47
N TYR A 173 -0.28 0.65 1.86
CA TYR A 173 1.16 0.81 1.60
C TYR A 173 1.50 0.58 0.14
N ASP A 174 2.34 1.45 -0.40
CA ASP A 174 2.99 1.25 -1.68
C ASP A 174 4.36 0.62 -1.47
N LEU A 175 4.53 -0.60 -1.98
CA LEU A 175 5.77 -1.36 -1.83
C LEU A 175 6.95 -0.70 -2.54
N ARG A 176 6.71 0.08 -3.60
CA ARG A 176 7.76 0.81 -4.31
C ARG A 176 8.26 1.98 -3.48
N VAL A 177 7.36 2.70 -2.81
CA VAL A 177 7.74 3.75 -1.84
C VAL A 177 8.56 3.14 -0.70
N LEU A 178 8.11 2.03 -0.11
CA LEU A 178 8.86 1.36 0.97
C LEU A 178 10.22 0.82 0.50
N ALA A 179 10.41 0.58 -0.80
CA ALA A 179 11.66 0.09 -1.37
C ALA A 179 12.64 1.20 -1.75
N GLU A 180 12.15 2.37 -2.14
CA GLU A 180 12.98 3.45 -2.70
C GLU A 180 13.11 4.67 -1.78
N TRP A 181 12.13 4.93 -0.90
CA TRP A 181 12.10 6.16 -0.09
C TRP A 181 12.64 5.97 1.31
N THR A 182 13.61 6.81 1.67
CA THR A 182 14.14 6.91 3.03
C THR A 182 13.04 7.33 4.00
N THR A 183 13.08 6.78 5.21
CA THR A 183 12.15 7.17 6.27
C THR A 183 12.32 8.67 6.59
N PRO A 184 11.31 9.31 7.20
CA PRO A 184 11.49 10.66 7.73
C PRO A 184 12.65 10.79 8.74
N SER A 185 13.16 9.69 9.31
CA SER A 185 14.33 9.66 10.23
C SER A 185 15.67 9.58 9.50
N GLY A 186 15.67 9.56 8.17
CA GLY A 186 16.87 9.32 7.38
C GLY A 186 17.33 7.85 7.38
N HIS A 187 16.57 6.92 7.97
CA HIS A 187 16.85 5.50 7.80
C HIS A 187 16.65 5.06 6.34
N PRO A 188 17.44 4.09 5.86
CA PRO A 188 17.28 3.54 4.52
C PRO A 188 15.85 3.00 4.29
N PRO A 189 15.41 2.91 3.02
CA PRO A 189 14.07 2.41 2.71
C PRO A 189 13.85 1.02 3.33
N PRO A 190 12.72 0.78 4.02
CA PRO A 190 12.45 -0.47 4.72
C PRO A 190 12.65 -1.72 3.84
N LEU A 191 12.34 -1.64 2.55
CA LEU A 191 12.40 -2.77 1.61
C LEU A 191 13.55 -2.67 0.59
N ALA A 192 14.51 -1.75 0.76
CA ALA A 192 15.62 -1.56 -0.18
C ALA A 192 16.38 -2.86 -0.48
N ALA A 193 16.66 -3.67 0.54
CA ALA A 193 17.36 -4.95 0.38
C ALA A 193 16.58 -5.96 -0.48
N ALA A 194 15.25 -5.93 -0.42
CA ALA A 194 14.40 -6.84 -1.19
C ALA A 194 14.25 -6.41 -2.65
N LEU A 195 14.37 -5.10 -2.95
CA LEU A 195 14.36 -4.56 -4.31
C LEU A 195 15.54 -5.08 -5.14
N ALA A 196 16.72 -5.17 -4.53
CA ALA A 196 17.93 -5.70 -5.17
C ALA A 196 17.86 -7.22 -5.42
N GLY A 197 17.02 -7.94 -4.67
CA GLY A 197 16.97 -9.41 -4.64
C GLY A 197 15.83 -10.06 -5.42
N GLY A 198 14.89 -9.29 -6.00
CA GLY A 198 13.82 -9.87 -6.83
C GLY A 198 12.61 -8.97 -7.07
N GLY A 199 11.69 -9.43 -7.93
CA GLY A 199 10.47 -8.69 -8.31
C GLY A 199 9.43 -8.54 -7.19
N SER A 200 8.24 -8.03 -7.54
CA SER A 200 7.17 -7.63 -6.58
C SER A 200 6.79 -8.69 -5.53
N GLY A 201 6.92 -9.98 -5.83
CA GLY A 201 6.68 -11.05 -4.85
C GLY A 201 7.74 -11.14 -3.73
N ALA A 202 9.00 -10.81 -4.01
CA ALA A 202 10.05 -10.74 -3.00
C ALA A 202 9.83 -9.56 -2.05
N LEU A 203 9.46 -8.41 -2.60
CA LEU A 203 9.08 -7.22 -1.84
C LEU A 203 7.86 -7.47 -0.95
N PHE A 204 6.84 -8.15 -1.46
CA PHE A 204 5.66 -8.50 -0.66
C PHE A 204 6.03 -9.40 0.52
N ARG A 205 6.85 -10.43 0.32
CA ARG A 205 7.32 -11.27 1.42
C ARG A 205 8.16 -10.50 2.44
N ALA A 206 9.02 -9.60 1.97
CA ALA A 206 9.80 -8.73 2.85
C ALA A 206 8.90 -7.78 3.65
N PHE A 207 7.87 -7.22 3.01
CA PHE A 207 6.85 -6.41 3.69
C PHE A 207 6.14 -7.21 4.79
N LEU A 208 5.71 -8.44 4.51
CA LEU A 208 5.04 -9.27 5.50
C LEU A 208 5.93 -9.58 6.70
N ALA A 209 7.22 -9.87 6.48
CA ALA A 209 8.18 -10.06 7.56
C ALA A 209 8.28 -8.80 8.44
N ARG A 210 8.35 -7.61 7.83
CA ARG A 210 8.43 -6.34 8.58
C ARG A 210 7.14 -5.95 9.26
N ALA A 211 5.99 -6.27 8.69
CA ALA A 211 4.69 -6.01 9.31
C ALA A 211 4.47 -6.79 10.62
N GLN A 212 5.34 -7.76 10.93
CA GLN A 212 5.35 -8.49 12.20
C GLN A 212 6.27 -7.84 13.26
N ASP A 213 7.14 -6.90 12.88
CA ASP A 213 8.10 -6.28 13.79
C ASP A 213 7.45 -5.16 14.61
N ALA A 214 7.76 -5.09 15.92
CA ALA A 214 7.25 -4.05 16.82
C ALA A 214 7.66 -2.62 16.39
N TRP A 215 8.79 -2.47 15.69
CA TRP A 215 9.26 -1.21 15.11
C TRP A 215 8.40 -0.73 13.92
N PHE A 216 7.65 -1.63 13.27
CA PHE A 216 6.84 -1.29 12.11
C PHE A 216 5.73 -0.29 12.42
N CYS A 217 5.41 -0.05 13.70
CA CYS A 217 4.50 1.01 14.10
C CYS A 217 4.93 2.40 13.58
N GLU A 218 6.22 2.76 13.60
CA GLU A 218 6.67 4.07 13.10
C GLU A 218 6.60 4.16 11.58
N VAL A 219 6.96 3.07 10.89
CA VAL A 219 6.83 2.92 9.43
C VAL A 219 5.36 2.96 9.02
N SER A 220 4.48 2.37 9.83
CA SER A 220 3.05 2.26 9.56
C SER A 220 2.40 3.64 9.47
N THR A 221 2.76 4.57 10.35
CA THR A 221 2.23 5.94 10.29
C THR A 221 2.87 6.77 9.18
N ALA A 222 4.20 6.69 9.02
CA ALA A 222 4.93 7.54 8.08
C ALA A 222 4.64 7.23 6.59
N TYR A 223 4.32 5.97 6.28
CA TYR A 223 4.12 5.49 4.90
C TYR A 223 2.66 5.19 4.56
N ASN A 224 1.73 5.35 5.51
CA ASN A 224 0.32 5.10 5.23
C ASN A 224 -0.20 6.04 4.14
N ALA A 225 -0.83 5.46 3.12
CA ALA A 225 -1.31 6.18 1.93
C ALA A 225 -0.23 7.05 1.26
N PHE A 226 1.05 6.71 1.44
CA PHE A 226 2.14 7.25 0.64
C PHE A 226 2.19 6.45 -0.66
N LEU A 227 1.83 7.10 -1.77
CA LEU A 227 1.84 6.50 -3.10
C LEU A 227 3.02 7.00 -3.92
N TYR A 228 3.66 6.09 -4.65
CA TYR A 228 4.77 6.44 -5.54
C TYR A 228 4.29 7.48 -6.56
N GLY A 229 5.10 8.50 -6.86
CA GLY A 229 4.71 9.56 -7.81
C GLY A 229 3.58 10.51 -7.36
N LEU A 230 2.86 10.25 -6.26
CA LEU A 230 1.82 11.14 -5.71
C LEU A 230 2.14 11.72 -4.33
N GLY A 231 3.08 11.11 -3.59
CA GLY A 231 3.45 11.56 -2.25
C GLY A 231 2.55 11.01 -1.15
N ALA A 232 2.64 11.62 0.03
CA ALA A 232 1.79 11.34 1.19
C ALA A 232 0.84 12.52 1.46
N ALA A 233 -0.26 12.26 2.17
CA ALA A 233 -1.10 13.34 2.70
C ALA A 233 -0.34 14.07 3.81
N ASP A 234 -0.26 15.40 3.74
CA ASP A 234 0.15 16.22 4.89
C ASP A 234 -1.00 16.31 5.91
N THR A 235 -1.37 15.17 6.50
CA THR A 235 -2.36 15.13 7.60
C THR A 235 -1.81 15.82 8.84
N GLU A 236 -2.66 16.39 9.69
CA GLU A 236 -2.25 16.95 10.99
C GLU A 236 -1.45 15.93 11.81
N ASP A 237 -1.77 14.64 11.77
CA ASP A 237 -1.01 13.59 12.46
C ASP A 237 0.41 13.41 11.88
N LEU A 238 0.54 13.40 10.56
CA LEU A 238 1.84 13.32 9.88
C LEU A 238 2.67 14.59 10.10
N VAL A 239 2.02 15.76 10.09
CA VAL A 239 2.62 17.06 10.40
C VAL A 239 3.04 17.12 11.87
N TYR A 240 2.19 16.69 12.80
CA TYR A 240 2.46 16.61 14.23
C TYR A 240 3.61 15.64 14.50
N TYR A 241 3.59 14.45 13.92
CA TYR A 241 4.70 13.50 14.00
C TYR A 241 5.99 14.12 13.45
N LYS A 242 5.97 14.78 12.29
CA LYS A 242 7.13 15.48 11.72
C LYS A 242 7.64 16.58 12.68
N VAL A 243 6.74 17.36 13.30
CA VAL A 243 7.06 18.46 14.23
C VAL A 243 7.62 17.93 15.56
N GLU A 244 6.98 16.96 16.20
CA GLU A 244 7.44 16.37 17.45
C GLU A 244 8.76 15.62 17.27
N LYS A 245 8.96 15.00 16.11
CA LYS A 245 10.25 14.41 15.75
C LYS A 245 11.34 15.46 15.62
N ALA A 246 11.12 16.55 14.88
CA ALA A 246 12.09 17.64 14.77
C ALA A 246 12.44 18.22 16.16
N LYS A 247 11.46 18.34 17.06
CA LYS A 247 11.71 18.73 18.46
C LYS A 247 12.56 17.70 19.22
N ARG A 248 12.31 16.41 19.04
CA ARG A 248 13.11 15.33 19.64
C ARG A 248 14.55 15.33 19.13
N GLU A 249 14.74 15.44 17.81
CA GLU A 249 16.06 15.49 17.17
C GLU A 249 16.85 16.72 17.62
N GLU A 250 16.20 17.88 17.73
CA GLU A 250 16.81 19.10 18.27
C GLU A 250 17.21 18.95 19.74
N ARG A 251 16.37 18.29 20.55
CA ARG A 251 16.71 17.96 21.94
C ARG A 251 17.92 17.02 22.02
N ASP A 252 17.95 15.98 21.18
CA ASP A 252 19.06 15.01 21.15
C ASP A 252 20.35 15.64 20.59
N ARG A 253 20.23 16.59 19.65
CA ARG A 253 21.36 17.41 19.16
C ARG A 253 21.93 18.27 20.28
N ARG A 254 21.07 19.04 20.98
CA ARG A 254 21.49 19.88 22.11
C ARG A 254 22.10 19.07 23.25
N PHE A 255 21.51 17.91 23.55
CA PHE A 255 22.06 17.00 24.55
C PHE A 255 23.44 16.49 24.13
N ARG A 256 23.63 16.08 22.87
CA ARG A 256 24.94 15.67 22.37
C ARG A 256 25.97 16.80 22.41
N GLU A 257 25.60 18.02 22.01
CA GLU A 257 26.47 19.19 22.07
C GLU A 257 26.88 19.51 23.51
N PHE A 258 25.93 19.46 24.45
CA PHE A 258 26.20 19.59 25.88
C PHE A 258 27.17 18.52 26.38
N MET A 259 26.94 17.25 26.03
CA MET A 259 27.81 16.14 26.45
C MET A 259 29.22 16.24 25.85
N LEU A 260 29.35 16.71 24.61
CA LEU A 260 30.64 16.98 23.97
C LEU A 260 31.39 18.11 24.67
N GLN A 261 30.69 19.18 25.06
CA GLN A 261 31.28 20.28 25.83
C GLN A 261 31.68 19.86 27.26
N ALA A 262 30.88 19.02 27.91
CA ALA A 262 31.09 18.63 29.30
C ALA A 262 32.13 17.51 29.49
N HIS A 263 32.23 16.57 28.54
CA HIS A 263 32.98 15.32 28.74
C HIS A 263 33.94 14.96 27.61
N GLY A 264 34.03 15.77 26.54
CA GLY A 264 34.91 15.52 25.40
C GLY A 264 34.42 14.40 24.47
N GLU A 265 35.08 14.25 23.32
CA GLU A 265 34.65 13.33 22.25
C GLU A 265 34.67 11.84 22.65
N ASP A 266 35.61 11.44 23.50
CA ASP A 266 35.80 10.04 23.90
C ASP A 266 34.63 9.50 24.75
N TYR A 267 33.99 10.35 25.55
CA TYR A 267 32.83 9.96 26.35
C TYR A 267 31.58 9.78 25.47
N VAL A 268 31.39 10.63 24.46
CA VAL A 268 30.23 10.59 23.57
C VAL A 268 30.29 9.42 22.59
N ARG A 269 31.49 8.97 22.19
CA ARG A 269 31.66 7.74 21.39
C ARG A 269 31.21 6.47 22.13
N ASN A 270 31.43 6.39 23.44
CA ASN A 270 31.08 5.21 24.24
C ASN A 270 29.58 5.08 24.55
N LEU A 271 28.81 6.15 24.41
CA LEU A 271 27.34 6.16 24.56
C LEU A 271 26.58 5.51 23.39
N ARG A 272 27.24 5.23 22.25
CA ARG A 272 26.59 4.61 21.07
C ARG A 272 26.37 3.08 21.19
N PHE A 273 26.79 2.45 22.29
CA PHE A 273 26.78 0.99 22.50
C PHE A 273 25.86 0.49 23.62
N LEU A 274 24.95 1.33 24.13
CA LEU A 274 23.87 0.97 25.05
C LEU A 274 22.53 1.27 24.39
#